data_AF-A0A0F9S4X5-F1
#
_entry.id   AF-A0A0F9S4X5-F1
#
_cell.length_a   1.000
_cell.length_b   1.000
_cell.length_c   1.000
_cell.angle_alpha   90.00
_cell.angle_beta   90.00
_cell.angle_gamma   90.00
#
_symmetry.space_group_name_H-M   'P 1'
#
loop_
_entity.id
_entity.type
_entity.pdbx_description
1 polymer ?
#
loop_
_entity_poly.entity_id
_entity_poly.type
_entity_poly.pdbx_seq_one_letter_code
_entity_poly.pdbx_strand_id
1 'polypeptide(L)'
;MQRSHPHLPSPFVAGTVLKRDIFGEIAFGHLENAPDTAVTRRRVSRSAGWARPLAWHLAGREIRALEALDAVAGTPKLLGVDESALYRSWIEGTPLHVAKPVGNVAYFRDAKRLLRQVHRAGITHNDLAKPQNWLITPDGKAALIDMQLATIFARRSKLFRLMAREDIRHLLKQKRSFCPQALTPAEKRLLATKSLPARLWMQTFKPIYNAITRGLFNWSDGEGTHDRMDTEGKAIGARLASDPAILAHSLSPFPYPKRQGVGIYAFVETAPGNDAPALEKRLLAAAAPRPDVVQAVERLPRDAGGRVREDLLRLVAINQVDRIEALAGDADALAATRAIAANRRNFTDRRLKG
;
A
#
# COMPACT_ATOMS: atom_id res chain seq x y z
N MET A 1 20.01 22.49 -21.33
CA MET A 1 20.92 21.35 -21.04
C MET A 1 20.09 20.08 -20.94
N GLN A 2 20.12 19.22 -21.96
CA GLN A 2 19.65 17.84 -21.86
C GLN A 2 20.54 17.17 -20.81
N ARG A 3 19.98 16.80 -19.66
CA ARG A 3 20.70 16.00 -18.67
C ARG A 3 20.68 14.56 -19.17
N SER A 4 21.84 13.98 -19.40
CA SER A 4 21.97 12.56 -19.70
C SER A 4 21.64 11.78 -18.43
N HIS A 5 20.50 11.10 -18.43
CA HIS A 5 20.15 10.16 -17.37
C HIS A 5 21.11 8.96 -17.39
N PRO A 6 21.34 8.27 -16.27
CA PRO A 6 22.10 7.03 -16.30
C PRO A 6 21.44 6.04 -17.27
N HIS A 7 22.27 5.33 -18.03
CA HIS A 7 21.82 4.20 -18.83
C HIS A 7 21.98 2.92 -18.03
N LEU A 8 21.05 1.99 -18.23
CA LEU A 8 21.11 0.70 -17.56
C LEU A 8 22.34 -0.07 -18.09
N PRO A 9 23.22 -0.59 -17.22
CA PRO A 9 24.49 -1.20 -17.66
C PRO A 9 24.32 -2.56 -18.34
N SER A 10 23.13 -3.17 -18.25
CA SER A 10 22.77 -4.46 -18.84
C SER A 10 21.25 -4.56 -18.96
N PRO A 11 20.72 -5.39 -19.87
CA PRO A 11 19.27 -5.61 -19.98
C PRO A 11 18.65 -6.06 -18.65
N PHE A 12 17.43 -5.58 -18.38
CA PHE A 12 16.64 -5.98 -17.23
C PHE A 12 15.84 -7.25 -17.53
N VAL A 13 16.06 -8.28 -16.73
CA VAL A 13 15.28 -9.52 -16.76
C VAL A 13 14.15 -9.40 -15.74
N ALA A 14 12.91 -9.33 -16.24
CA ALA A 14 11.74 -9.21 -15.39
C ALA A 14 11.42 -10.54 -14.71
N GLY A 15 11.35 -10.53 -13.38
CA GLY A 15 10.81 -11.65 -12.60
C GLY A 15 9.33 -11.44 -12.32
N THR A 16 9.03 -10.86 -11.16
CA THR A 16 7.65 -10.73 -10.65
C THR A 16 7.08 -9.33 -10.90
N VAL A 17 5.84 -9.25 -11.35
CA VAL A 17 5.11 -7.97 -11.45
C VAL A 17 4.50 -7.64 -10.08
N LEU A 18 4.93 -6.53 -9.49
CA LEU A 18 4.48 -6.07 -8.18
C LEU A 18 3.18 -5.26 -8.25
N LYS A 19 3.04 -4.40 -9.26
CA LYS A 19 1.87 -3.52 -9.40
C LYS A 19 1.59 -3.19 -10.86
N ARG A 20 0.31 -3.05 -11.22
CA ARG A 20 -0.16 -2.43 -12.47
C ARG A 20 -1.25 -1.43 -12.16
N ASP A 21 -1.13 -0.23 -12.72
CA ASP A 21 -2.13 0.83 -12.64
C ASP A 21 -2.17 1.66 -13.93
N ILE A 22 -3.00 2.71 -13.94
CA ILE A 22 -3.16 3.57 -15.12
C ILE A 22 -1.87 4.32 -15.51
N PHE A 23 -0.90 4.44 -14.61
CA PHE A 23 0.38 5.12 -14.81
C PHE A 23 1.51 4.15 -15.16
N GLY A 24 1.25 2.84 -15.18
CA GLY A 24 2.18 1.84 -15.71
C GLY A 24 2.27 0.58 -14.87
N GLU A 25 3.42 -0.08 -14.98
CA GLU A 25 3.72 -1.34 -14.31
C GLU A 25 4.99 -1.24 -13.47
N ILE A 26 4.97 -1.77 -12.25
CA ILE A 26 6.16 -1.98 -11.43
C ILE A 26 6.46 -3.47 -11.40
N ALA A 27 7.68 -3.83 -11.80
CA ALA A 27 8.19 -5.20 -11.77
C ALA A 27 9.50 -5.27 -10.99
N PHE A 28 9.69 -6.39 -10.31
CA PHE A 28 10.91 -6.81 -9.65
C PHE A 28 11.67 -7.77 -10.58
N GLY A 29 12.99 -7.70 -10.57
CA GLY A 29 13.86 -8.54 -11.38
C GLY A 29 15.32 -8.27 -11.08
N HIS A 30 16.17 -8.54 -12.06
CA HIS A 30 17.62 -8.36 -11.95
C HIS A 30 18.19 -7.87 -13.28
N LEU A 31 19.48 -7.55 -13.29
CA LEU A 31 20.24 -7.28 -14.51
C LEU A 31 20.83 -8.60 -15.03
N GLU A 32 20.81 -8.79 -16.34
CA GLU A 32 21.31 -10.02 -16.97
C GLU A 32 22.77 -10.36 -16.58
N ASN A 33 23.63 -9.35 -16.47
CA ASN A 33 25.02 -9.52 -16.05
C ASN A 33 25.24 -9.56 -14.52
N ALA A 34 24.18 -9.34 -13.72
CA ALA A 34 24.24 -9.29 -12.27
C ALA A 34 22.94 -9.86 -11.66
N PRO A 35 22.74 -11.19 -11.75
CA PRO A 35 21.50 -11.85 -11.31
C PRO A 35 21.23 -11.67 -9.80
N ASP A 36 22.27 -11.48 -8.99
CA ASP A 36 22.16 -11.24 -7.55
C ASP A 36 21.77 -9.79 -7.21
N THR A 37 21.85 -8.87 -8.18
CA THR A 37 21.48 -7.47 -7.96
C THR A 37 20.00 -7.26 -8.27
N ALA A 38 19.21 -7.18 -7.20
CA ALA A 38 17.78 -6.91 -7.30
C ALA A 38 17.48 -5.49 -7.80
N VAL A 39 16.62 -5.39 -8.82
CA VAL A 39 16.22 -4.16 -9.48
C VAL A 39 14.71 -4.05 -9.57
N THR A 40 14.19 -2.84 -9.42
CA THR A 40 12.79 -2.52 -9.72
C THR A 40 12.67 -1.68 -10.97
N ARG A 41 11.81 -2.11 -11.88
CA ARG A 41 11.47 -1.37 -13.09
C ARG A 41 10.07 -0.76 -12.95
N ARG A 42 9.95 0.55 -13.17
CA ARG A 42 8.66 1.19 -13.44
C ARG A 42 8.54 1.43 -14.94
N ARG A 43 7.74 0.60 -15.62
CA ARG A 43 7.45 0.72 -17.05
C ARG A 43 6.30 1.70 -17.26
N VAL A 44 6.66 2.93 -17.63
CA VAL A 44 5.74 4.03 -17.93
C VAL A 44 5.04 3.82 -19.27
N SER A 45 5.69 3.16 -20.24
CA SER A 45 5.12 2.93 -21.57
C SER A 45 3.82 2.12 -21.58
N ARG A 46 3.56 1.38 -20.50
CA ARG A 46 2.35 0.55 -20.32
C ARG A 46 1.20 1.32 -19.65
N SER A 47 1.35 2.63 -19.42
CA SER A 47 0.27 3.49 -18.94
C SER A 47 -0.88 3.54 -19.95
N ALA A 48 -2.08 3.94 -19.49
CA ALA A 48 -3.17 4.26 -20.41
C ALA A 48 -2.71 5.36 -21.39
N GLY A 49 -3.10 5.26 -22.67
CA GLY A 49 -2.62 6.17 -23.72
C GLY A 49 -2.85 7.64 -23.39
N TRP A 50 -4.04 7.97 -22.88
CA TRP A 50 -4.41 9.33 -22.43
C TRP A 50 -3.62 9.79 -21.20
N ALA A 51 -3.21 8.87 -20.32
CA ALA A 51 -2.50 9.18 -19.07
C ALA A 51 -0.98 9.30 -19.29
N ARG A 52 -0.47 8.89 -20.47
CA ARG A 52 0.95 8.76 -20.75
C ARG A 52 1.76 10.06 -20.57
N PRO A 53 1.30 11.25 -21.01
CA PRO A 53 2.02 12.50 -20.74
C PRO A 53 2.15 12.80 -19.24
N LEU A 54 1.07 12.58 -18.48
CA LEU A 54 1.08 12.76 -17.02
C LEU A 54 1.95 11.71 -16.32
N ALA A 55 1.90 10.45 -16.77
CA ALA A 55 2.73 9.38 -16.24
C ALA A 55 4.22 9.68 -16.43
N TRP A 56 4.62 10.21 -17.60
CA TRP A 56 5.98 10.69 -17.85
C TRP A 56 6.34 11.93 -17.05
N HIS A 57 5.41 12.87 -16.84
CA HIS A 57 5.65 14.01 -15.96
C HIS A 57 5.96 13.56 -14.52
N LEU A 58 5.18 12.63 -13.97
CA LEU A 58 5.40 12.06 -12.64
C LEU A 58 6.69 11.25 -12.57
N ALA A 59 6.98 10.43 -13.59
CA ALA A 59 8.25 9.71 -13.70
C ALA A 59 9.44 10.69 -13.75
N GLY A 60 9.36 11.78 -14.51
CA GLY A 60 10.42 12.80 -14.58
C GLY A 60 10.64 13.56 -13.27
N ARG A 61 9.62 13.67 -12.41
CA ARG A 61 9.80 14.19 -11.04
C ARG A 61 10.54 13.18 -10.17
N GLU A 62 10.15 11.92 -10.26
CA GLU A 62 10.78 10.83 -9.52
C GLU A 62 12.25 10.64 -9.92
N ILE A 63 12.56 10.64 -11.22
CA ILE A 63 13.93 10.57 -11.75
C ILE A 63 14.80 11.66 -11.13
N ARG A 64 14.35 12.92 -11.18
CA ARG A 64 15.10 14.04 -10.60
C ARG A 64 15.27 13.91 -9.08
N ALA A 65 14.29 13.34 -8.39
CA ALA A 65 14.37 13.15 -6.95
C ALA A 65 15.40 12.07 -6.60
N LEU A 66 15.40 10.96 -7.34
CA LEU A 66 16.36 9.88 -7.16
C LEU A 66 17.79 10.32 -7.53
N GLU A 67 17.97 11.10 -8.60
CA GLU A 67 19.27 11.70 -8.97
C GLU A 67 19.81 12.58 -7.82
N ALA A 68 18.96 13.41 -7.23
CA ALA A 68 19.35 14.27 -6.12
C ALA A 68 19.55 13.53 -4.78
N LEU A 69 19.09 12.27 -4.70
CA LEU A 69 19.22 11.40 -3.53
C LEU A 69 20.28 10.31 -3.69
N ASP A 70 21.06 10.30 -4.78
CA ASP A 70 22.00 9.21 -5.08
C ASP A 70 23.03 8.96 -3.94
N ALA A 71 23.48 10.03 -3.29
CA ALA A 71 24.41 9.97 -2.16
C ALA A 71 23.72 9.69 -0.79
N VAL A 72 22.39 9.62 -0.73
CA VAL A 72 21.63 9.41 0.51
C VAL A 72 21.40 7.92 0.72
N ALA A 73 22.17 7.32 1.63
CA ALA A 73 21.95 5.93 2.03
C ALA A 73 20.55 5.75 2.65
N GLY A 74 19.86 4.67 2.28
CA GLY A 74 18.49 4.40 2.72
C GLY A 74 17.41 4.95 1.78
N THR A 75 17.77 5.45 0.59
CA THR A 75 16.83 5.74 -0.50
C THR A 75 17.19 4.98 -1.77
N PRO A 76 16.23 4.67 -2.67
CA PRO A 76 16.53 3.95 -3.90
C PRO A 76 17.46 4.77 -4.78
N LYS A 77 18.41 4.11 -5.43
CA LYS A 77 19.28 4.73 -6.44
C LYS A 77 18.64 4.60 -7.81
N LEU A 78 18.80 5.62 -8.65
CA LEU A 78 18.43 5.53 -10.05
C LEU A 78 19.52 4.77 -10.80
N LEU A 79 19.20 3.57 -11.29
CA LEU A 79 20.15 2.73 -12.02
C LEU A 79 20.13 2.98 -13.53
N GLY A 80 18.98 3.42 -14.05
CA GLY A 80 18.85 3.71 -15.47
C GLY A 80 17.50 4.31 -15.82
N VAL A 81 17.46 5.00 -16.97
CA VAL A 81 16.22 5.45 -17.62
C VAL A 81 16.31 5.13 -19.11
N ASP A 82 15.22 4.59 -19.66
CA ASP A 82 15.04 4.42 -21.11
C ASP A 82 13.72 5.06 -21.56
N GLU A 83 13.40 4.98 -22.85
CA GLU A 83 12.19 5.57 -23.44
C GLU A 83 10.86 4.98 -22.93
N SER A 84 10.93 3.89 -22.16
CA SER A 84 9.80 3.12 -21.71
C SER A 84 9.68 3.02 -20.18
N ALA A 85 10.78 3.21 -19.46
CA ALA A 85 10.88 2.88 -18.05
C ALA A 85 12.00 3.62 -17.29
N LEU A 86 11.88 3.61 -15.96
CA LEU A 86 13.00 3.88 -15.05
C LEU A 86 13.29 2.67 -14.16
N TYR A 87 14.56 2.51 -13.82
CA TYR A 87 15.11 1.39 -13.06
C TYR A 87 15.73 1.89 -11.77
N ARG A 88 15.43 1.22 -10.66
CA ARG A 88 15.91 1.61 -9.34
C ARG A 88 16.49 0.41 -8.60
N SER A 89 17.44 0.68 -7.71
CA SER A 89 17.93 -0.34 -6.79
C SER A 89 16.80 -0.84 -5.90
N TRP A 90 16.75 -2.15 -5.68
CA TRP A 90 15.93 -2.70 -4.60
C TRP A 90 16.54 -2.34 -3.25
N ILE A 91 15.69 -2.05 -2.27
CA ILE A 91 16.12 -1.95 -0.88
C ILE A 91 15.49 -3.12 -0.15
N GLU A 92 16.33 -4.00 0.37
CA GLU A 92 15.86 -5.05 1.25
C GLU A 92 15.38 -4.45 2.56
N GLY A 93 14.16 -4.83 2.95
CA GLY A 93 13.61 -4.42 4.22
C GLY A 93 12.14 -4.75 4.35
N THR A 94 11.70 -4.81 5.60
CA THR A 94 10.30 -5.08 5.94
C THR A 94 9.54 -3.76 6.06
N PRO A 95 8.39 -3.59 5.37
CA PRO A 95 7.56 -2.40 5.53
C PRO A 95 7.14 -2.16 6.98
N LEU A 96 7.12 -0.90 7.41
CA LEU A 96 6.92 -0.51 8.82
C LEU A 96 5.61 -1.05 9.41
N HIS A 97 4.53 -1.08 8.61
CA HIS A 97 3.22 -1.58 9.06
C HIS A 97 3.21 -3.10 9.30
N VAL A 98 4.14 -3.83 8.68
CA VAL A 98 4.34 -5.27 8.90
C VAL A 98 5.30 -5.48 10.06
N ALA A 99 6.45 -4.80 10.05
CA ALA A 99 7.49 -4.96 11.05
C ALA A 99 7.06 -4.51 12.46
N LYS A 100 6.10 -3.57 12.56
CA LYS A 100 5.53 -3.04 13.81
C LYS A 100 6.58 -2.88 14.93
N PRO A 101 7.56 -1.96 14.78
CA PRO A 101 8.73 -1.90 15.65
C PRO A 101 8.42 -1.25 17.01
N VAL A 102 7.58 -1.92 17.81
CA VAL A 102 7.14 -1.46 19.12
C VAL A 102 8.37 -1.28 20.03
N GLY A 103 8.48 -0.12 20.65
CA GLY A 103 9.61 0.20 21.54
C GLY A 103 10.96 0.48 20.85
N ASN A 104 11.09 0.34 19.52
CA ASN A 104 12.35 0.57 18.82
C ASN A 104 12.64 2.06 18.60
N VAL A 105 13.15 2.72 19.64
CA VAL A 105 13.51 4.15 19.59
C VAL A 105 14.67 4.43 18.63
N ALA A 106 15.60 3.48 18.49
CA ALA A 106 16.76 3.62 17.60
C ALA A 106 16.33 3.74 16.13
N TYR A 107 15.35 2.94 15.69
CA TYR A 107 14.76 3.02 14.37
C TYR A 107 14.20 4.42 14.08
N PHE A 108 13.36 4.97 14.98
CA PHE A 108 12.77 6.30 14.76
C PHE A 108 13.80 7.43 14.79
N ARG A 109 14.90 7.26 15.53
CA ARG A 109 16.05 8.18 15.48
C ARG A 109 16.71 8.14 14.10
N ASP A 110 16.92 6.95 13.56
CA ASP A 110 17.50 6.76 12.24
C ASP A 110 16.57 7.26 11.11
N ALA A 111 15.27 6.96 11.17
CA ALA A 111 14.27 7.46 10.24
C ALA A 111 14.23 9.00 10.22
N LYS A 112 14.33 9.64 11.39
CA LYS A 112 14.41 11.10 11.50
C LYS A 112 15.72 11.65 10.92
N ARG A 113 16.85 10.95 11.08
CA ARG A 113 18.13 11.29 10.45
C ARG A 113 18.01 11.22 8.93
N LEU A 114 17.50 10.11 8.39
CA LEU A 114 17.28 9.92 6.96
C LEU A 114 16.38 11.01 6.38
N LEU A 115 15.23 11.28 7.01
CA LEU A 115 14.31 12.31 6.56
C LEU A 115 14.95 13.71 6.53
N ARG A 116 15.83 14.01 7.50
CA ARG A 116 16.59 15.27 7.48
C ARG A 116 17.61 15.32 6.35
N GLN A 117 18.20 14.19 5.94
CA GLN A 117 19.08 14.15 4.76
C GLN A 117 18.30 14.40 3.48
N VAL A 118 17.13 13.78 3.32
CA VAL A 118 16.21 14.04 2.20
C VAL A 118 15.82 15.53 2.14
N HIS A 119 15.42 16.12 3.27
CA HIS A 119 15.09 17.54 3.35
C HIS A 119 16.31 18.45 3.11
N ARG A 120 17.52 18.01 3.47
CA ARG A 120 18.76 18.76 3.17
C ARG A 120 19.06 18.80 1.68
N ALA A 121 18.73 17.74 0.94
CA ALA A 121 18.79 17.69 -0.52
C ALA A 121 17.71 18.56 -1.21
N GLY A 122 16.89 19.28 -0.44
CA GLY A 122 15.84 20.15 -0.99
C GLY A 122 14.57 19.40 -1.41
N ILE A 123 14.40 18.16 -0.95
CA ILE A 123 13.31 17.28 -1.36
C ILE A 123 12.32 17.11 -0.22
N THR A 124 11.03 17.10 -0.52
CA THR A 124 9.97 16.62 0.39
C THR A 124 9.30 15.40 -0.21
N HIS A 125 8.99 14.40 0.60
CA HIS A 125 8.46 13.12 0.11
C HIS A 125 6.96 13.18 -0.16
N ASN A 126 6.21 13.90 0.67
CA ASN A 126 4.76 14.19 0.56
C ASN A 126 3.82 12.98 0.71
N ASP A 127 4.34 11.74 0.68
CA ASP A 127 3.54 10.51 0.89
C ASP A 127 3.94 9.70 2.15
N LEU A 128 4.48 10.34 3.19
CA LEU A 128 4.93 9.63 4.42
C LEU A 128 3.79 9.23 5.37
N ALA A 129 2.54 9.55 5.02
CA ALA A 129 1.37 9.14 5.78
C ALA A 129 1.23 7.61 5.77
N LYS A 130 1.57 6.98 4.63
CA LYS A 130 1.51 5.54 4.42
C LYS A 130 2.72 4.88 5.09
N PRO A 131 2.52 4.06 6.14
CA PRO A 131 3.66 3.43 6.80
C PRO A 131 4.42 2.46 5.88
N GLN A 132 3.80 1.96 4.81
CA GLN A 132 4.46 1.10 3.83
C GLN A 132 5.65 1.75 3.09
N ASN A 133 5.70 3.09 3.05
CA ASN A 133 6.81 3.80 2.40
C ASN A 133 8.07 3.82 3.27
N TRP A 134 7.95 3.43 4.54
CA TRP A 134 9.06 3.20 5.45
C TRP A 134 9.40 1.71 5.52
N LEU A 135 10.67 1.38 5.35
CA LEU A 135 11.21 0.04 5.54
C LEU A 135 12.10 0.00 6.78
N ILE A 136 12.22 -1.20 7.34
CA ILE A 136 13.26 -1.58 8.29
C ILE A 136 14.18 -2.54 7.56
N THR A 137 15.44 -2.15 7.34
CA THR A 137 16.44 -3.01 6.71
C THR A 137 16.83 -4.15 7.66
N PRO A 138 17.47 -5.24 7.17
CA PRO A 138 17.98 -6.31 8.02
C PRO A 138 18.88 -5.80 9.17
N ASP A 139 19.67 -4.75 8.92
CA ASP A 139 20.52 -4.08 9.92
C ASP A 139 19.75 -3.18 10.91
N GLY A 140 18.42 -3.20 10.88
CA GLY A 140 17.56 -2.38 11.73
C GLY A 140 17.53 -0.88 11.37
N LYS A 141 18.05 -0.49 10.20
CA LYS A 141 18.06 0.90 9.73
C LYS A 141 16.75 1.26 9.04
N ALA A 142 16.47 2.56 9.01
CA ALA A 142 15.35 3.09 8.25
C ALA A 142 15.74 3.25 6.78
N ALA A 143 14.85 2.82 5.90
CA ALA A 143 14.89 3.16 4.49
C ALA A 143 13.54 3.69 4.02
N LEU A 144 13.58 4.48 2.96
CA LEU A 144 12.42 5.20 2.44
C LEU A 144 12.26 4.88 0.96
N ILE A 145 11.09 4.40 0.58
CA ILE A 145 10.76 4.01 -0.80
C ILE A 145 9.64 4.89 -1.35
N ASP A 146 9.43 4.80 -2.67
CA ASP A 146 8.36 5.47 -3.41
C ASP A 146 8.48 7.01 -3.48
N MET A 147 9.40 7.49 -4.34
CA MET A 147 9.65 8.92 -4.55
C MET A 147 8.69 9.56 -5.57
N GLN A 148 7.57 8.90 -5.91
CA GLN A 148 6.69 9.35 -7.00
C GLN A 148 6.03 10.71 -6.72
N LEU A 149 5.65 10.95 -5.47
CA LEU A 149 5.05 12.22 -5.03
C LEU A 149 6.09 13.21 -4.48
N ALA A 150 7.38 12.89 -4.59
CA ALA A 150 8.43 13.77 -4.13
C ALA A 150 8.40 15.12 -4.88
N THR A 151 8.71 16.19 -4.15
CA THR A 151 8.83 17.54 -4.71
C THR A 151 10.22 18.07 -4.43
N ILE A 152 10.89 18.55 -5.47
CA ILE A 152 12.22 19.16 -5.39
C ILE A 152 12.05 20.67 -5.34
N PHE A 153 12.75 21.31 -4.41
CA PHE A 153 12.73 22.75 -4.23
C PHE A 153 14.14 23.32 -4.43
N ALA A 154 14.26 24.33 -5.30
CA ALA A 154 15.52 25.05 -5.48
C ALA A 154 15.93 25.87 -4.24
N ARG A 155 14.96 26.29 -3.41
CA ARG A 155 15.17 27.07 -2.19
C ARG A 155 14.27 26.55 -1.08
N ARG A 156 14.69 26.70 0.18
CA ARG A 156 13.88 26.35 1.37
C ARG A 156 12.76 27.36 1.63
N SER A 157 11.87 27.52 0.65
CA SER A 157 10.72 28.44 0.67
C SER A 157 9.74 28.13 1.81
N LYS A 158 8.75 29.02 2.03
CA LYS A 158 7.66 28.76 2.98
C LYS A 158 6.93 27.45 2.67
N LEU A 159 6.71 27.15 1.38
CA LEU A 159 6.07 25.91 0.91
C LEU A 159 6.93 24.67 1.22
N PHE A 160 8.24 24.73 0.96
CA PHE A 160 9.17 23.65 1.35
C PHE A 160 9.09 23.37 2.86
N ARG A 161 9.18 24.42 3.68
CA ARG A 161 9.15 24.28 5.15
C ARG A 161 7.84 23.68 5.64
N LEU A 162 6.73 24.01 4.99
CA LEU A 162 5.43 23.42 5.26
C LEU A 162 5.38 21.93 4.91
N MET A 163 5.76 21.56 3.69
CA MET A 163 5.73 20.15 3.24
C MET A 163 6.71 19.28 4.06
N ALA A 164 7.91 19.78 4.33
CA ALA A 164 8.88 19.13 5.19
C ALA A 164 8.35 18.97 6.63
N ARG A 165 7.60 19.95 7.14
CA ARG A 165 6.92 19.83 8.44
C ARG A 165 5.87 18.72 8.43
N GLU A 166 5.10 18.58 7.36
CA GLU A 166 4.10 17.50 7.25
C GLU A 166 4.75 16.12 7.15
N ASP A 167 5.82 15.97 6.37
CA ASP A 167 6.65 14.75 6.35
C ASP A 167 7.10 14.35 7.77
N ILE A 168 7.64 15.29 8.54
CA ILE A 168 8.06 15.07 9.93
C ILE A 168 6.86 14.69 10.80
N ARG A 169 5.74 15.40 10.65
CA ARG A 169 4.52 15.12 11.42
C ARG A 169 4.02 13.71 11.14
N HIS A 170 4.10 13.24 9.90
CA HIS A 170 3.68 11.89 9.52
C HIS A 170 4.60 10.82 10.10
N LEU A 171 5.92 11.02 10.06
CA LEU A 171 6.86 10.16 10.78
C LEU A 171 6.55 10.10 12.29
N LEU A 172 6.24 11.25 12.91
CA LEU A 172 5.89 11.30 14.34
C LEU A 172 4.55 10.62 14.67
N LYS A 173 3.59 10.61 13.74
CA LYS A 173 2.37 9.82 13.92
C LYS A 173 2.70 8.33 14.00
N GLN A 174 3.61 7.84 13.16
CA GLN A 174 4.10 6.46 13.24
C GLN A 174 4.84 6.21 14.55
N LYS A 175 5.75 7.11 14.94
CA LYS A 175 6.47 7.03 16.23
C LYS A 175 5.50 6.99 17.41
N ARG A 176 4.41 7.76 17.39
CA ARG A 176 3.38 7.72 18.44
C ARG A 176 2.72 6.35 18.55
N SER A 177 2.41 5.71 17.42
CA SER A 177 1.74 4.41 17.41
C SER A 177 2.64 3.29 17.96
N PHE A 178 3.94 3.32 17.66
CA PHE A 178 4.86 2.23 18.03
C PHE A 178 5.73 2.53 19.26
N CYS A 179 5.98 3.79 19.57
CA CYS A 179 6.88 4.24 20.65
C CYS A 179 6.32 5.50 21.37
N PRO A 180 5.10 5.46 21.93
CA PRO A 180 4.46 6.64 22.51
C PRO A 180 5.27 7.23 23.68
N GLN A 181 5.90 6.38 24.48
CA GLN A 181 6.71 6.80 25.64
C GLN A 181 7.98 7.54 25.24
N ALA A 182 8.49 7.32 24.02
CA ALA A 182 9.71 7.97 23.52
C ALA A 182 9.45 9.33 22.85
N LEU A 183 8.21 9.82 22.85
CA LEU A 183 7.87 11.13 22.28
C LEU A 183 8.33 12.27 23.19
N THR A 184 9.14 13.16 22.63
CA THR A 184 9.59 14.37 23.33
C THR A 184 8.45 15.40 23.45
N PRO A 185 8.50 16.34 24.41
CA PRO A 185 7.51 17.41 24.52
C PRO A 185 7.36 18.24 23.23
N ALA A 186 8.45 18.51 22.52
CA ALA A 186 8.43 19.22 21.24
C ALA A 186 7.71 18.43 20.14
N GLU A 187 7.90 17.11 20.09
CA GLU A 187 7.21 16.22 19.16
C GLU A 187 5.71 16.12 19.46
N LYS A 188 5.34 16.06 20.76
CA LYS A 188 3.94 16.10 21.20
C LYS A 188 3.26 17.42 20.78
N ARG A 189 3.93 18.57 20.96
CA ARG A 189 3.44 19.87 20.47
C ARG A 189 3.27 19.88 18.96
N LEU A 190 4.26 19.38 18.21
CA LEU A 190 4.18 19.30 16.75
C LEU A 190 3.01 18.44 16.28
N LEU A 191 2.71 17.34 16.98
CA LEU A 191 1.55 16.47 16.71
C LEU A 191 0.21 17.13 17.09
N ALA A 192 0.16 17.93 18.16
CA ALA A 192 -1.04 18.68 18.53
C ALA A 192 -1.38 19.79 17.52
N THR A 193 -0.37 20.47 16.96
CA THR A 193 -0.58 21.59 16.04
C THR A 193 -0.83 21.12 14.60
N LYS A 194 -2.12 20.98 14.21
CA LYS A 194 -2.51 20.80 12.81
C LYS A 194 -2.02 21.98 11.96
N SER A 195 -1.30 21.73 10.87
CA SER A 195 -0.81 22.82 10.01
C SER A 195 -1.97 23.60 9.39
N LEU A 196 -1.83 24.93 9.37
CA LEU A 196 -2.81 25.84 8.76
C LEU A 196 -3.09 25.49 7.29
N PRO A 197 -2.12 25.03 6.48
CA PRO A 197 -2.36 24.61 5.11
C PRO A 197 -3.04 23.25 4.97
N ALA A 198 -2.98 22.32 5.94
CA ALA A 198 -3.86 21.13 5.93
C ALA A 198 -5.33 21.53 6.14
N ARG A 199 -5.60 22.61 6.88
CA ARG A 199 -6.94 23.23 6.97
C ARG A 199 -7.33 23.95 5.67
N LEU A 200 -6.39 24.70 5.08
CA LEU A 200 -6.65 25.46 3.86
C LEU A 200 -6.76 24.57 2.61
N TRP A 201 -5.93 23.53 2.47
CA TRP A 201 -5.98 22.53 1.39
C TRP A 201 -7.33 21.78 1.37
N MET A 202 -7.87 21.47 2.56
CA MET A 202 -9.23 20.94 2.71
C MET A 202 -10.31 21.93 2.25
N GLN A 203 -10.04 23.24 2.28
CA GLN A 203 -10.98 24.31 1.90
C GLN A 203 -10.85 24.74 0.42
N THR A 204 -9.65 24.78 -0.16
CA THR A 204 -9.43 25.33 -1.53
C THR A 204 -9.22 24.26 -2.61
N PHE A 205 -8.54 23.16 -2.30
CA PHE A 205 -8.16 22.16 -3.32
C PHE A 205 -9.18 21.01 -3.41
N LYS A 206 -9.82 20.63 -2.30
CA LYS A 206 -10.83 19.56 -2.25
C LYS A 206 -12.02 19.78 -3.21
N PRO A 207 -12.58 20.99 -3.38
CA PRO A 207 -13.68 21.23 -4.32
C PRO A 207 -13.24 21.13 -5.79
N ILE A 208 -12.07 21.68 -6.12
CA ILE A 208 -11.50 21.66 -7.49
C ILE A 208 -11.06 20.25 -7.87
N TYR A 209 -10.42 19.53 -6.93
CA TYR A 209 -10.08 18.12 -7.06
C TYR A 209 -11.33 17.26 -7.27
N ASN A 210 -12.39 17.46 -6.47
CA ASN A 210 -13.67 16.77 -6.64
C ASN A 210 -14.40 17.16 -7.94
N ALA A 211 -14.25 18.38 -8.44
CA ALA A 211 -14.85 18.84 -9.70
C ALA A 211 -14.14 18.22 -10.91
N ILE A 212 -12.81 18.13 -10.88
CA ILE A 212 -12.00 17.50 -11.94
C ILE A 212 -12.20 15.98 -11.94
N THR A 213 -12.24 15.33 -10.75
CA THR A 213 -12.48 13.88 -10.62
C THR A 213 -13.93 13.46 -10.86
N ARG A 214 -14.90 14.36 -10.73
CA ARG A 214 -16.31 14.09 -11.12
C ARG A 214 -16.60 14.36 -12.60
N GLY A 215 -15.78 15.19 -13.27
CA GLY A 215 -16.09 15.67 -14.63
C GLY A 215 -15.33 15.01 -15.78
N LEU A 216 -14.05 14.64 -15.60
CA LEU A 216 -13.18 14.28 -16.74
C LEU A 216 -12.38 12.99 -16.58
N PHE A 217 -12.22 12.47 -15.36
CA PHE A 217 -11.58 11.18 -15.14
C PHE A 217 -12.21 10.52 -13.94
N ASN A 218 -12.86 9.36 -14.17
CA ASN A 218 -13.43 8.50 -13.15
C ASN A 218 -12.29 7.82 -12.35
N TRP A 219 -11.44 8.64 -11.73
CA TRP A 219 -10.23 8.24 -11.08
C TRP A 219 -10.51 8.12 -9.59
N SER A 220 -10.79 6.89 -9.18
CA SER A 220 -10.85 6.47 -7.79
C SER A 220 -9.41 6.25 -7.32
N ASP A 221 -8.87 7.29 -6.70
CA ASP A 221 -7.61 7.21 -6.00
C ASP A 221 -7.75 6.19 -4.84
N GLY A 222 -6.69 5.41 -4.62
CA GLY A 222 -6.64 4.29 -3.66
C GLY A 222 -6.76 4.67 -2.18
N GLU A 223 -7.39 5.80 -1.85
CA GLU A 223 -7.75 6.27 -0.51
C GLU A 223 -9.21 5.97 -0.13
N GLY A 224 -10.02 5.41 -1.03
CA GLY A 224 -11.32 4.80 -0.66
C GLY A 224 -11.21 3.52 0.18
N THR A 225 -9.97 3.10 0.52
CA THR A 225 -9.61 1.86 1.24
C THR A 225 -10.20 1.79 2.65
N HIS A 226 -10.21 2.90 3.38
CA HIS A 226 -10.78 2.98 4.73
C HIS A 226 -12.24 3.45 4.69
N ASP A 227 -12.61 4.29 3.73
CA ASP A 227 -13.92 4.94 3.70
C ASP A 227 -15.08 3.93 3.57
N ARG A 228 -14.99 2.90 2.71
CA ARG A 228 -16.07 1.90 2.59
C ARG A 228 -16.14 0.90 3.75
N MET A 229 -15.01 0.46 4.30
CA MET A 229 -15.06 -0.44 5.46
C MET A 229 -15.60 0.31 6.69
N ASP A 230 -15.22 1.58 6.86
CA ASP A 230 -15.68 2.44 7.95
C ASP A 230 -17.15 2.88 7.79
N THR A 231 -17.63 3.08 6.56
CA THR A 231 -19.02 3.51 6.29
C THR A 231 -20.01 2.35 6.09
N GLU A 232 -19.64 1.30 5.35
CA GLU A 232 -20.53 0.20 4.97
C GLU A 232 -20.30 -1.08 5.79
N GLY A 233 -19.07 -1.32 6.25
CA GLY A 233 -18.67 -2.56 6.91
C GLY A 233 -19.48 -2.87 8.16
N LYS A 234 -19.85 -1.85 8.95
CA LYS A 234 -20.69 -2.01 10.15
C LYS A 234 -22.09 -2.53 9.82
N ALA A 235 -22.72 -1.99 8.78
CA ALA A 235 -24.06 -2.40 8.36
C ALA A 235 -24.05 -3.82 7.75
N ILE A 236 -23.02 -4.12 6.95
CA ILE A 236 -22.83 -5.47 6.39
C ILE A 236 -22.61 -6.48 7.53
N GLY A 237 -21.69 -6.20 8.46
CA GLY A 237 -21.38 -7.08 9.58
C GLY A 237 -22.58 -7.31 10.49
N ALA A 238 -23.36 -6.27 10.79
CA ALA A 238 -24.60 -6.41 11.56
C ALA A 238 -25.61 -7.34 10.89
N ARG A 239 -25.78 -7.23 9.56
CA ARG A 239 -26.67 -8.12 8.80
C ARG A 239 -26.18 -9.56 8.81
N LEU A 240 -24.87 -9.77 8.61
CA LEU A 240 -24.29 -11.13 8.65
C LEU A 240 -24.40 -11.74 10.05
N ALA A 241 -24.22 -10.95 11.10
CA ALA A 241 -24.38 -11.40 12.49
C ALA A 241 -25.83 -11.78 12.84
N SER A 242 -26.82 -11.17 12.19
CA SER A 242 -28.25 -11.47 12.41
C SER A 242 -28.79 -12.64 11.60
N ASP A 243 -28.00 -13.18 10.67
CA ASP A 243 -28.45 -14.24 9.76
C ASP A 243 -28.25 -15.63 10.42
N PRO A 244 -29.32 -16.41 10.66
CA PRO A 244 -29.23 -17.69 11.35
C PRO A 244 -28.47 -18.76 10.57
N ALA A 245 -28.26 -18.58 9.25
CA ALA A 245 -27.46 -19.47 8.44
C ALA A 245 -25.94 -19.26 8.61
N ILE A 246 -25.52 -18.24 9.37
CA ILE A 246 -24.12 -17.83 9.53
C ILE A 246 -23.71 -18.00 10.99
N LEU A 247 -22.73 -18.88 11.26
CA LEU A 247 -22.18 -19.10 12.60
C LEU A 247 -21.16 -18.02 12.99
N ALA A 248 -20.36 -17.57 12.02
CA ALA A 248 -19.35 -16.55 12.19
C ALA A 248 -19.06 -15.88 10.85
N HIS A 249 -18.53 -14.66 10.89
CA HIS A 249 -18.13 -13.96 9.68
C HIS A 249 -16.87 -13.12 9.90
N SER A 250 -16.21 -12.78 8.81
CA SER A 250 -15.13 -11.81 8.76
C SER A 250 -15.24 -10.98 7.50
N LEU A 251 -14.99 -9.68 7.61
CA LEU A 251 -14.96 -8.75 6.49
C LEU A 251 -13.52 -8.31 6.25
N SER A 252 -13.08 -8.39 5.00
CA SER A 252 -11.74 -7.95 4.61
C SER A 252 -11.80 -7.06 3.38
N PRO A 253 -11.07 -5.92 3.37
CA PRO A 253 -10.94 -5.13 2.17
C PRO A 253 -10.05 -5.90 1.18
N PHE A 254 -10.39 -5.85 -0.10
CA PHE A 254 -9.56 -6.44 -1.16
C PHE A 254 -9.43 -5.53 -2.38
N PRO A 255 -8.33 -5.62 -3.15
CA PRO A 255 -8.22 -4.94 -4.43
C PRO A 255 -9.31 -5.42 -5.39
N TYR A 256 -10.17 -4.53 -5.89
CA TYR A 256 -11.27 -4.89 -6.80
C TYR A 256 -11.18 -4.17 -8.14
N PRO A 257 -10.47 -4.76 -9.13
CA PRO A 257 -10.22 -4.14 -10.43
C PRO A 257 -11.49 -3.80 -11.21
N LYS A 258 -12.56 -4.61 -11.08
CA LYS A 258 -13.82 -4.44 -11.81
C LYS A 258 -14.55 -3.13 -11.49
N ARG A 259 -14.33 -2.55 -10.31
CA ARG A 259 -14.94 -1.27 -9.88
C ARG A 259 -13.92 -0.15 -9.69
N GLN A 260 -12.69 -0.31 -10.20
CA GLN A 260 -11.59 0.65 -10.00
C GLN A 260 -11.48 1.10 -8.54
N GLY A 261 -11.30 0.17 -7.59
CA GLY A 261 -11.24 0.53 -6.17
C GLY A 261 -11.03 -0.66 -5.24
N VAL A 262 -11.55 -0.55 -4.02
CA VAL A 262 -11.48 -1.58 -2.97
C VAL A 262 -12.86 -2.17 -2.75
N GLY A 263 -12.95 -3.49 -2.82
CA GLY A 263 -14.17 -4.23 -2.54
C GLY A 263 -14.19 -4.75 -1.10
N ILE A 264 -15.36 -5.15 -0.64
CA ILE A 264 -15.55 -5.85 0.64
C ILE A 264 -15.70 -7.35 0.36
N TYR A 265 -14.77 -8.14 0.90
CA TYR A 265 -14.83 -9.59 0.88
C TYR A 265 -15.41 -10.07 2.20
N ALA A 266 -16.57 -10.73 2.16
CA ALA A 266 -17.13 -11.45 3.30
C ALA A 266 -16.75 -12.93 3.27
N PHE A 267 -16.09 -13.39 4.32
CA PHE A 267 -15.95 -14.81 4.64
C PHE A 267 -17.04 -15.17 5.63
N VAL A 268 -17.85 -16.18 5.32
CA VAL A 268 -19.01 -16.59 6.15
C VAL A 268 -18.91 -18.06 6.49
N GLU A 269 -18.81 -18.37 7.79
CA GLU A 269 -18.88 -19.73 8.33
C GLU A 269 -20.33 -20.18 8.33
N THR A 270 -20.66 -21.22 7.57
CA THR A 270 -22.05 -21.65 7.37
C THR A 270 -22.51 -22.60 8.48
N ALA A 271 -23.72 -22.39 8.98
CA ALA A 271 -24.35 -23.33 9.89
C ALA A 271 -24.62 -24.68 9.18
N PRO A 272 -24.45 -25.84 9.87
CA PRO A 272 -24.70 -27.15 9.29
C PRO A 272 -26.07 -27.26 8.61
N GLY A 273 -26.13 -27.95 7.47
CA GLY A 273 -27.38 -28.16 6.72
C GLY A 273 -27.82 -26.99 5.82
N ASN A 274 -27.07 -25.88 5.79
CA ASN A 274 -27.34 -24.77 4.87
C ASN A 274 -26.59 -24.92 3.54
N ASP A 275 -27.25 -24.55 2.44
CA ASP A 275 -26.64 -24.52 1.09
C ASP A 275 -25.73 -23.29 0.95
N ALA A 276 -24.42 -23.52 0.99
CA ALA A 276 -23.38 -22.50 0.89
C ALA A 276 -23.46 -21.67 -0.43
N PRO A 277 -23.52 -22.27 -1.63
CA PRO A 277 -23.79 -21.54 -2.87
C PRO A 277 -25.06 -20.68 -2.86
N ALA A 278 -26.18 -21.20 -2.32
CA ALA A 278 -27.42 -20.43 -2.23
C ALA A 278 -27.28 -19.23 -1.28
N LEU A 279 -26.59 -19.42 -0.15
CA LEU A 279 -26.26 -18.35 0.79
C LEU A 279 -25.38 -17.27 0.16
N GLU A 280 -24.30 -17.64 -0.54
CA GLU A 280 -23.43 -16.70 -1.25
C GLU A 280 -24.24 -15.83 -2.23
N LYS A 281 -25.09 -16.47 -3.05
CA LYS A 281 -25.94 -15.78 -4.03
C LYS A 281 -26.93 -14.82 -3.36
N ARG A 282 -27.58 -15.26 -2.27
CA ARG A 282 -28.53 -14.43 -1.51
C ARG A 282 -27.85 -13.20 -0.92
N LEU A 283 -26.67 -13.36 -0.33
CA LEU A 283 -25.91 -12.25 0.27
C LEU A 283 -25.42 -11.24 -0.78
N LEU A 284 -25.01 -11.71 -1.96
CA LEU A 284 -24.63 -10.84 -3.09
C LEU A 284 -25.83 -10.12 -3.72
N ALA A 285 -27.03 -10.71 -3.66
CA ALA A 285 -28.27 -10.12 -4.17
C ALA A 285 -28.94 -9.13 -3.18
N ALA A 286 -28.51 -9.10 -1.91
CA ALA A 286 -29.10 -8.27 -0.88
C ALA A 286 -29.06 -6.76 -1.21
N ALA A 287 -29.90 -5.97 -0.56
CA ALA A 287 -29.86 -4.50 -0.69
C ALA A 287 -28.50 -3.94 -0.25
N ALA A 288 -28.06 -2.86 -0.88
CA ALA A 288 -26.85 -2.15 -0.47
C ALA A 288 -27.07 -1.48 0.92
N PRO A 289 -26.02 -1.37 1.77
CA PRO A 289 -24.64 -1.81 1.54
C PRO A 289 -24.49 -3.33 1.60
N ARG A 290 -23.61 -3.90 0.76
CA ARG A 290 -23.43 -5.36 0.62
C ARG A 290 -21.99 -5.72 0.24
N PRO A 291 -21.52 -6.93 0.57
CA PRO A 291 -20.20 -7.38 0.15
C PRO A 291 -20.12 -7.47 -1.38
N ASP A 292 -18.93 -7.23 -1.93
CA ASP A 292 -18.65 -7.38 -3.37
C ASP A 292 -18.28 -8.83 -3.71
N VAL A 293 -17.71 -9.55 -2.74
CA VAL A 293 -17.38 -10.98 -2.84
C VAL A 293 -17.83 -11.66 -1.55
N VAL A 294 -18.46 -12.82 -1.68
CA VAL A 294 -18.80 -13.69 -0.54
C VAL A 294 -18.16 -15.04 -0.79
N GLN A 295 -17.52 -15.59 0.24
CA GLN A 295 -17.08 -16.98 0.25
C GLN A 295 -17.65 -17.64 1.50
N ALA A 296 -18.58 -18.55 1.28
CA ALA A 296 -19.06 -19.45 2.29
C ALA A 296 -18.02 -20.54 2.55
N VAL A 297 -17.75 -20.81 3.81
CA VAL A 297 -16.72 -21.76 4.25
C VAL A 297 -17.30 -22.62 5.36
N GLU A 298 -16.80 -23.85 5.46
CA GLU A 298 -17.20 -24.76 6.53
C GLU A 298 -16.71 -24.28 7.91
N ARG A 299 -15.49 -23.75 7.97
CA ARG A 299 -14.86 -23.27 9.20
C ARG A 299 -13.91 -22.10 8.93
N LEU A 300 -14.00 -21.03 9.71
CA LEU A 300 -13.03 -19.95 9.73
C LEU A 300 -11.82 -20.30 10.62
N PRO A 301 -10.60 -19.84 10.27
CA PRO A 301 -9.43 -20.05 11.11
C PRO A 301 -9.61 -19.31 12.44
N ARG A 302 -9.23 -19.93 13.56
CA ARG A 302 -9.37 -19.37 14.91
C ARG A 302 -8.04 -19.41 15.66
N ASP A 303 -7.85 -18.49 16.60
CA ASP A 303 -6.74 -18.53 17.54
C ASP A 303 -7.01 -19.53 18.69
N ALA A 304 -6.03 -19.70 19.58
CA ALA A 304 -6.17 -20.56 20.76
C ALA A 304 -7.33 -20.14 21.70
N GLY A 305 -7.81 -18.89 21.60
CA GLY A 305 -8.97 -18.39 22.33
C GLY A 305 -10.29 -18.52 21.57
N GLY A 306 -10.32 -19.19 20.42
CA GLY A 306 -11.50 -19.41 19.59
C GLY A 306 -11.93 -18.19 18.75
N ARG A 307 -11.14 -17.10 18.74
CA ARG A 307 -11.44 -15.89 17.96
C ARG A 307 -11.02 -16.07 16.51
N VAL A 308 -11.82 -15.58 15.58
CA VAL A 308 -11.51 -15.65 14.14
C VAL A 308 -10.20 -14.91 13.84
N ARG A 309 -9.30 -15.57 13.12
CA ARG A 309 -8.01 -15.04 12.64
C ARG A 309 -8.20 -14.18 11.40
N GLU A 310 -8.71 -12.97 11.60
CA GLU A 310 -8.92 -11.99 10.53
C GLU A 310 -7.63 -11.63 9.76
N ASP A 311 -6.48 -11.71 10.44
CA ASP A 311 -5.16 -11.49 9.86
C ASP A 311 -4.84 -12.51 8.75
N LEU A 312 -5.20 -13.79 8.93
CA LEU A 312 -5.03 -14.85 7.94
C LEU A 312 -6.02 -14.69 6.77
N LEU A 313 -7.28 -14.37 7.07
CA LEU A 313 -8.30 -14.12 6.05
C LEU A 313 -7.97 -12.90 5.20
N ARG A 314 -7.32 -11.89 5.78
CA ARG A 314 -6.82 -10.73 5.06
C ARG A 314 -5.76 -11.10 4.03
N LEU A 315 -4.85 -12.03 4.33
CA LEU A 315 -3.87 -12.54 3.37
C LEU A 315 -4.55 -13.19 2.16
N VAL A 316 -5.62 -13.96 2.40
CA VAL A 316 -6.44 -14.53 1.31
C VAL A 316 -7.10 -13.42 0.49
N ALA A 317 -7.70 -12.42 1.16
CA ALA A 317 -8.37 -11.31 0.51
C ALA A 317 -7.42 -10.45 -0.37
N ILE A 318 -6.15 -10.29 0.01
CA ILE A 318 -5.17 -9.54 -0.79
C ILE A 318 -4.30 -10.42 -1.71
N ASN A 319 -4.63 -11.70 -1.86
CA ASN A 319 -3.89 -12.68 -2.65
C ASN A 319 -2.41 -12.87 -2.25
N GLN A 320 -2.09 -12.79 -0.94
CA GLN A 320 -0.76 -13.08 -0.37
C GLN A 320 -0.75 -14.46 0.32
N VAL A 321 -1.13 -15.50 -0.41
CA VAL A 321 -1.34 -16.87 0.11
C VAL A 321 -0.01 -17.51 0.56
N ASP A 322 1.10 -17.12 -0.07
CA ASP A 322 2.48 -17.52 0.26
C ASP A 322 2.89 -17.16 1.70
N ARG A 323 2.24 -16.16 2.30
CA ARG A 323 2.56 -15.69 3.67
C ARG A 323 1.77 -16.38 4.76
N ILE A 324 0.79 -17.22 4.41
CA ILE A 324 -0.10 -17.88 5.38
C ILE A 324 0.70 -18.80 6.30
N GLU A 325 1.66 -19.56 5.76
CA GLU A 325 2.46 -20.51 6.54
C GLU A 325 3.26 -19.82 7.64
N ALA A 326 3.89 -18.70 7.30
CA ALA A 326 4.68 -17.91 8.25
C ALA A 326 3.83 -17.23 9.34
N LEU A 327 2.53 -16.98 9.08
CA LEU A 327 1.66 -16.24 10.00
C LEU A 327 0.70 -17.13 10.80
N ALA A 328 0.32 -18.31 10.29
CA ALA A 328 -0.66 -19.17 10.93
C ALA A 328 -0.18 -19.58 12.34
N GLY A 329 1.06 -20.08 12.44
CA GLY A 329 1.69 -20.46 13.71
C GLY A 329 1.14 -21.75 14.33
N ASP A 330 -0.04 -22.20 13.91
CA ASP A 330 -0.67 -23.46 14.33
C ASP A 330 -1.27 -24.23 13.13
N ALA A 331 -1.33 -25.57 13.25
CA ALA A 331 -1.70 -26.46 12.16
C ALA A 331 -3.18 -26.34 11.76
N ASP A 332 -4.07 -26.07 12.72
CA ASP A 332 -5.51 -25.99 12.51
C ASP A 332 -5.90 -24.73 11.73
N ALA A 333 -5.41 -23.56 12.17
CA ALA A 333 -5.61 -22.30 11.47
C ALA A 333 -4.95 -22.33 10.09
N LEU A 334 -3.79 -22.97 9.95
CA LEU A 334 -3.13 -23.17 8.67
C LEU A 334 -3.99 -24.01 7.72
N ALA A 335 -4.51 -25.15 8.17
CA ALA A 335 -5.35 -26.04 7.37
C ALA A 335 -6.65 -25.33 6.93
N ALA A 336 -7.35 -24.69 7.87
CA ALA A 336 -8.56 -23.91 7.57
C ALA A 336 -8.25 -22.79 6.56
N THR A 337 -7.19 -22.01 6.77
CA THR A 337 -6.86 -20.90 5.86
C THR A 337 -6.44 -21.40 4.48
N ARG A 338 -5.71 -22.53 4.38
CA ARG A 338 -5.35 -23.15 3.09
C ARG A 338 -6.59 -23.59 2.31
N ALA A 339 -7.57 -24.20 2.96
CA ALA A 339 -8.82 -24.61 2.32
C ALA A 339 -9.59 -23.41 1.74
N ILE A 340 -9.64 -22.31 2.49
CA ILE A 340 -10.24 -21.04 2.04
C ILE A 340 -9.44 -20.45 0.87
N ALA A 341 -8.11 -20.41 0.98
CA ALA A 341 -7.23 -19.84 -0.04
C ALA A 341 -7.28 -20.59 -1.37
N ALA A 342 -7.42 -21.92 -1.34
CA ALA A 342 -7.55 -22.77 -2.52
C ALA A 342 -8.79 -22.43 -3.35
N ASN A 343 -9.88 -22.02 -2.68
CA ASN A 343 -11.17 -21.71 -3.31
C ASN A 343 -11.50 -20.21 -3.29
N ARG A 344 -10.50 -19.34 -3.12
CA ARG A 344 -10.70 -17.89 -3.00
C ARG A 344 -11.35 -17.31 -4.25
N ARG A 345 -12.36 -16.48 -4.05
CA ARG A 345 -13.27 -15.95 -5.09
C ARG A 345 -12.79 -14.62 -5.69
N ASN A 346 -11.84 -13.96 -5.04
CA ASN A 346 -11.16 -12.75 -5.50
C ASN A 346 -10.06 -13.04 -6.54
N PHE A 347 -9.80 -14.31 -6.83
CA PHE A 347 -8.90 -14.74 -7.89
C PHE A 347 -9.71 -14.98 -9.17
N THR A 348 -9.73 -13.98 -10.05
CA THR A 348 -10.22 -14.17 -11.42
C THR A 348 -9.23 -15.03 -12.18
N ASP A 349 -9.57 -16.31 -12.30
CA ASP A 349 -8.82 -17.32 -13.01
C ASP A 349 -8.50 -16.91 -14.46
N ARG A 350 -7.19 -16.79 -14.74
CA ARG A 350 -6.61 -17.48 -15.90
C ARG A 350 -6.82 -18.98 -15.70
N ARG A 351 -8.05 -19.46 -15.87
CA ARG A 351 -8.26 -20.86 -16.25
C ARG A 351 -7.79 -20.91 -17.69
N LEU A 352 -6.52 -21.25 -17.89
CA LEU A 352 -6.13 -21.94 -19.11
C LEU A 352 -6.97 -23.22 -19.10
N LYS A 353 -8.13 -23.17 -19.76
CA LYS A 353 -8.76 -24.38 -20.28
C LYS A 353 -7.74 -24.97 -21.26
N GLY A 354 -7.53 -26.28 -21.13
CA GLY A 354 -6.76 -27.06 -22.09
C GLY A 354 -7.34 -27.00 -23.50
#